data_AF-A0A7K3YYW6-F1
#
_entry.id   AF-A0A7K3YYW6-F1
#
_cell.length_a   1.000
_cell.length_b   1.000
_cell.length_c   1.000
_cell.angle_alpha   90.00
_cell.angle_beta   90.00
_cell.angle_gamma   90.00
#
_symmetry.space_group_name_H-M   'P 1'
#
loop_
_entity.id
_entity.type
_entity.pdbx_description
1 polymer ?
#
loop_
_entity_poly.entity_id
_entity_poly.type
_entity_poly.pdbx_seq_one_letter_code
_entity_poly.pdbx_strand_id
1 'polypeptide(L)'
;MPAYWFGDVEGGSCTPFSGNVQEIAERVSALRISLEDYEPLDWELAVTCGICQNRREYLAKLREACFFAAERDIREQYAGKDTELLHMVRTLDEMDTVINLLSERVVEWYQIRQPAFSRKYQRTPSNLMVRKIREKNRGAIGNVAGQVESLSAARTDLAREVSSRANRVLPNTSALIGGLVAARLMAEAGGLLPLSRLPASTIQVLGAKTALFAHIRTHTPSPKHGVIFQHRRVHNAPRAVRGRVSRVLAGKLAIAARLDHYRGVLVPEFLERAKAKIDAAGTEGKT
;
A
#
# COMPACT_ATOMS: atom_id res chain seq x y z
N MET A 1 -21.36 -15.76 -31.70
CA MET A 1 -21.00 -17.14 -31.32
C MET A 1 -20.97 -17.19 -29.80
N PRO A 2 -21.89 -17.89 -29.14
CA PRO A 2 -21.79 -18.09 -27.70
C PRO A 2 -20.62 -19.03 -27.40
N ALA A 3 -19.55 -18.44 -26.85
CA ALA A 3 -18.37 -19.15 -26.41
C ALA A 3 -18.52 -19.54 -24.94
N TYR A 4 -18.42 -20.82 -24.63
CA TYR A 4 -18.46 -21.35 -23.28
C TYR A 4 -17.09 -21.83 -22.84
N TRP A 5 -16.91 -22.04 -21.53
CA TRP A 5 -15.65 -22.56 -20.99
C TRP A 5 -15.35 -23.99 -21.46
N PHE A 6 -16.39 -24.77 -21.79
CA PHE A 6 -16.29 -26.15 -22.24
C PHE A 6 -16.27 -26.31 -23.77
N GLY A 7 -16.51 -25.26 -24.55
CA GLY A 7 -16.60 -25.36 -26.01
C GLY A 7 -17.29 -24.17 -26.66
N ASP A 8 -17.37 -24.19 -27.98
CA ASP A 8 -18.12 -23.21 -28.78
C ASP A 8 -19.37 -23.88 -29.34
N VAL A 9 -20.53 -23.25 -29.15
CA VAL A 9 -21.83 -23.77 -29.62
C VAL A 9 -22.31 -22.92 -30.78
N GLU A 10 -22.55 -23.54 -31.94
CA GLU A 10 -23.01 -22.85 -33.14
C GLU A 10 -24.09 -23.66 -33.86
N GLY A 11 -25.28 -23.09 -34.03
CA GLY A 11 -26.36 -23.71 -34.81
C GLY A 11 -26.79 -25.11 -34.36
N GLY A 12 -26.61 -25.45 -33.07
CA GLY A 12 -26.90 -26.78 -32.53
C GLY A 12 -25.75 -27.80 -32.66
N SER A 13 -24.62 -27.42 -33.27
CA SER A 13 -23.38 -28.18 -33.24
C SER A 13 -22.48 -27.64 -32.13
N CYS A 14 -21.96 -28.52 -31.28
CA CYS A 14 -21.00 -28.16 -30.25
C CYS A 14 -19.60 -28.63 -30.63
N THR A 15 -18.64 -27.71 -30.58
CA THR A 15 -17.22 -28.03 -30.70
C THR A 15 -16.61 -28.09 -29.30
N PRO A 16 -16.27 -29.29 -28.78
CA PRO A 16 -15.75 -29.42 -27.43
C PRO A 16 -14.34 -28.84 -27.33
N PHE A 17 -14.07 -28.11 -26.26
CA PHE A 17 -12.73 -27.68 -25.89
C PHE A 17 -12.12 -28.71 -24.93
N SER A 18 -11.30 -29.61 -25.47
CA SER A 18 -10.63 -30.70 -24.73
C SER A 18 -9.24 -30.30 -24.23
N GLY A 19 -9.13 -29.11 -23.64
CA GLY A 19 -7.89 -28.63 -23.04
C GLY A 19 -7.62 -29.22 -21.65
N ASN A 20 -6.38 -29.11 -21.18
CA ASN A 20 -6.04 -29.38 -19.79
C ASN A 20 -6.66 -28.31 -18.84
N VAL A 21 -6.58 -28.53 -17.53
CA VAL A 21 -7.17 -27.60 -16.52
C VAL A 21 -6.67 -26.16 -16.69
N GLN A 22 -5.41 -25.99 -17.10
CA GLN A 22 -4.82 -24.67 -17.33
C GLN A 22 -5.44 -23.99 -18.56
N GLU A 23 -5.54 -24.68 -19.68
CA GLU A 23 -6.13 -24.18 -20.92
C GLU A 23 -7.61 -23.83 -20.73
N ILE A 24 -8.33 -24.63 -19.95
CA ILE A 24 -9.72 -24.35 -19.56
C ILE A 24 -9.78 -23.08 -18.68
N ALA A 25 -8.89 -22.94 -17.70
CA ALA A 25 -8.81 -21.76 -16.84
C ALA A 25 -8.46 -20.48 -17.63
N GLU A 26 -7.55 -20.58 -18.60
CA GLU A 26 -7.21 -19.49 -19.52
C GLU A 26 -8.41 -19.08 -20.37
N ARG A 27 -9.14 -20.07 -20.90
CA ARG A 27 -10.39 -19.84 -21.63
C ARG A 27 -11.43 -19.15 -20.76
N VAL A 28 -11.68 -19.63 -19.54
CA VAL A 28 -12.59 -19.00 -18.56
C VAL A 28 -12.22 -17.53 -18.33
N SER A 29 -10.92 -17.23 -18.22
CA SER A 29 -10.42 -15.86 -18.01
C SER A 29 -10.54 -14.96 -19.25
N ALA A 30 -10.47 -15.55 -20.45
CA ALA A 30 -10.53 -14.85 -21.72
C ALA A 30 -11.96 -14.58 -22.21
N LEU A 31 -12.95 -15.33 -21.72
CA LEU A 31 -14.36 -15.15 -22.05
C LEU A 31 -14.83 -13.75 -21.60
N ARG A 32 -14.99 -12.86 -22.57
CA ARG A 32 -15.63 -11.55 -22.37
C ARG A 32 -17.11 -11.68 -22.65
N ILE A 33 -17.91 -11.84 -21.60
CA ILE A 33 -19.35 -11.90 -21.73
C ILE A 33 -19.88 -10.46 -21.70
N SER A 34 -20.52 -10.03 -22.78
CA SER A 34 -21.35 -8.82 -22.75
C SER A 34 -22.56 -9.10 -21.85
N LEU A 35 -22.87 -8.20 -20.91
CA LEU A 35 -24.04 -8.34 -20.03
C LEU A 35 -25.37 -8.40 -20.81
N GLU A 36 -25.36 -7.93 -22.06
CA GLU A 36 -26.53 -7.89 -22.96
C GLU A 36 -26.82 -9.24 -23.65
N ASP A 37 -25.82 -10.12 -23.77
CA ASP A 37 -25.90 -11.41 -24.50
C ASP A 37 -25.66 -12.63 -23.57
N TYR A 38 -25.93 -12.47 -22.26
CA TYR A 38 -25.71 -13.53 -21.28
C TYR A 38 -26.76 -14.65 -21.43
N GLU A 39 -26.41 -15.71 -22.16
CA GLU A 39 -27.11 -16.99 -22.08
C GLU A 39 -26.61 -17.77 -20.85
N PRO A 40 -27.51 -18.21 -19.94
CA PRO A 40 -27.14 -18.99 -18.77
C PRO A 40 -26.37 -20.25 -19.16
N LEU A 41 -25.29 -20.52 -18.43
CA LEU A 41 -24.50 -21.76 -18.53
C LEU A 41 -25.36 -22.99 -18.23
N ASP A 42 -25.92 -23.61 -19.27
CA ASP A 42 -26.63 -24.87 -19.12
C ASP A 42 -25.67 -26.06 -19.19
N TRP A 43 -25.66 -26.85 -18.11
CA TRP A 43 -24.82 -28.04 -18.00
C TRP A 43 -25.29 -29.14 -18.96
N GLU A 44 -26.55 -29.10 -19.41
CA GLU A 44 -27.10 -30.05 -20.39
C GLU A 44 -26.39 -29.92 -21.73
N LEU A 45 -26.05 -28.69 -22.15
CA LEU A 45 -25.26 -28.44 -23.36
C LEU A 45 -23.85 -29.02 -23.23
N ALA A 46 -23.22 -28.91 -22.06
CA ALA A 46 -21.90 -29.51 -21.85
C ALA A 46 -21.94 -31.05 -21.91
N VAL A 47 -23.07 -31.66 -21.54
CA VAL A 47 -23.30 -33.11 -21.70
C VAL A 47 -23.48 -33.48 -23.16
N THR A 48 -24.28 -32.73 -23.94
CA THR A 48 -24.46 -32.98 -25.38
C THR A 48 -23.18 -32.75 -26.18
N CYS A 49 -22.30 -31.84 -25.73
CA CYS A 49 -20.95 -31.64 -26.27
C CYS A 49 -19.98 -32.79 -25.99
N GLY A 50 -20.33 -33.75 -25.13
CA GLY A 50 -19.45 -34.87 -24.74
C GLY A 50 -18.34 -34.50 -23.76
N ILE A 51 -18.39 -33.31 -23.14
CA ILE A 51 -17.37 -32.85 -22.17
C ILE A 51 -17.57 -33.51 -20.80
N CYS A 52 -18.81 -33.80 -20.42
CA CYS A 52 -19.15 -34.39 -19.14
C CYS A 52 -20.34 -35.34 -19.26
N GLN A 53 -20.40 -36.35 -18.38
CA GLN A 53 -21.47 -37.36 -18.40
C GLN A 53 -22.70 -36.94 -17.60
N ASN A 54 -22.51 -36.06 -16.60
CA ASN A 54 -23.57 -35.63 -15.71
C ASN A 54 -23.23 -34.27 -15.08
N ARG A 55 -24.23 -33.66 -14.45
CA ARG A 55 -24.11 -32.39 -13.74
C ARG A 55 -22.99 -32.40 -12.68
N ARG A 56 -22.73 -33.53 -12.03
CA ARG A 56 -21.69 -33.65 -11.00
C ARG A 56 -20.29 -33.50 -11.60
N GLU A 57 -20.03 -34.16 -12.73
CA GLU A 57 -18.76 -34.06 -13.45
C GLU A 57 -18.57 -32.66 -14.05
N TYR A 58 -19.65 -32.06 -14.59
CA TYR A 58 -19.65 -30.66 -15.05
C TYR A 58 -19.18 -29.71 -13.94
N LEU A 59 -19.82 -29.78 -12.76
CA LEU A 59 -19.47 -28.92 -11.62
C LEU A 59 -18.06 -29.19 -11.09
N ALA A 60 -17.61 -30.45 -11.12
CA ALA A 60 -16.26 -30.81 -10.70
C ALA A 60 -15.19 -30.16 -11.60
N LYS A 61 -15.34 -30.29 -12.93
CA LYS A 61 -14.42 -29.68 -13.91
C LYS A 61 -14.43 -28.16 -13.85
N LEU A 62 -15.62 -27.55 -13.74
CA LEU A 62 -15.73 -26.09 -13.60
C LEU A 62 -15.06 -25.61 -12.31
N ARG A 63 -15.30 -26.29 -11.19
CA ARG A 63 -14.68 -25.95 -9.90
C ARG A 63 -13.17 -26.05 -9.95
N GLU A 64 -12.65 -27.10 -10.57
CA GLU A 64 -11.21 -27.32 -10.73
C GLU A 64 -10.56 -26.20 -11.57
N ALA A 65 -11.15 -25.83 -12.70
CA ALA A 65 -10.67 -24.72 -13.52
C ALA A 65 -10.74 -23.38 -12.79
N CYS A 66 -11.83 -23.11 -12.07
CA CYS A 66 -11.98 -21.89 -11.26
C CYS A 66 -10.96 -21.80 -10.13
N PHE A 67 -10.68 -22.92 -9.43
CA PHE A 67 -9.64 -22.93 -8.40
C PHE A 67 -8.26 -22.76 -8.98
N PHE A 68 -7.95 -23.42 -10.10
CA PHE A 68 -6.67 -23.23 -10.78
C PHE A 68 -6.47 -21.76 -11.19
N ALA A 69 -7.49 -21.13 -11.80
CA ALA A 69 -7.46 -19.71 -12.15
C ALA A 69 -7.24 -18.83 -10.91
N ALA A 70 -8.01 -19.05 -9.84
CA ALA A 70 -7.89 -18.30 -8.61
C ALA A 70 -6.51 -18.46 -7.94
N GLU A 71 -5.97 -19.68 -7.88
CA GLU A 71 -4.64 -19.95 -7.33
C GLU A 71 -3.54 -19.29 -8.16
N ARG A 72 -3.66 -19.30 -9.49
CA ARG A 72 -2.73 -18.60 -10.39
C ARG A 72 -2.77 -17.09 -10.14
N ASP A 73 -3.95 -16.50 -10.12
CA ASP A 73 -4.13 -15.06 -9.91
C ASP A 73 -3.61 -14.61 -8.54
N ILE A 74 -3.85 -15.43 -7.49
CA ILE A 74 -3.25 -15.23 -6.16
C ILE A 74 -1.71 -15.28 -6.27
N ARG A 75 -1.15 -16.30 -6.91
CA ARG A 75 0.32 -16.46 -7.03
C ARG A 75 0.96 -15.27 -7.75
N GLU A 76 0.34 -14.77 -8.82
CA GLU A 76 0.82 -13.61 -9.56
C GLU A 76 0.79 -12.33 -8.71
N GLN A 77 -0.28 -12.11 -7.94
CA GLN A 77 -0.37 -10.97 -7.02
C GLN A 77 0.67 -11.06 -5.90
N TYR A 78 0.91 -12.24 -5.35
CA TYR A 78 1.94 -12.45 -4.32
C TYR A 78 3.37 -12.35 -4.88
N ALA A 79 3.58 -12.62 -6.18
CA ALA A 79 4.84 -12.39 -6.88
C ALA A 79 5.11 -10.91 -7.19
N GLY A 80 4.16 -10.01 -6.88
CA GLY A 80 4.32 -8.57 -7.03
C GLY A 80 5.56 -8.04 -6.32
N LYS A 81 6.37 -7.25 -7.04
CA LYS A 81 7.62 -6.66 -6.51
C LYS A 81 7.38 -5.77 -5.28
N ASP A 82 6.19 -5.20 -5.17
CA ASP A 82 5.73 -4.31 -4.11
C ASP A 82 5.03 -5.00 -2.93
N THR A 83 4.62 -6.27 -3.06
CA THR A 83 3.84 -6.99 -2.02
C THR A 83 4.60 -7.11 -0.70
N GLU A 84 5.84 -7.60 -0.74
CA GLU A 84 6.67 -7.66 0.47
C GLU A 84 6.93 -6.25 1.06
N LEU A 85 7.18 -5.24 0.21
CA LEU A 85 7.37 -3.85 0.68
C LEU A 85 6.12 -3.30 1.37
N LEU A 86 4.92 -3.62 0.85
CA LEU A 86 3.65 -3.25 1.45
C LEU A 86 3.52 -3.85 2.86
N HIS A 87 3.84 -5.14 3.02
CA HIS A 87 3.83 -5.79 4.32
C HIS A 87 4.85 -5.18 5.28
N MET A 88 6.08 -4.92 4.83
CA MET A 88 7.09 -4.30 5.67
C MET A 88 6.67 -2.93 6.20
N VAL A 89 6.01 -2.11 5.38
CA VAL A 89 5.49 -0.79 5.82
C VAL A 89 4.38 -0.94 6.86
N ARG A 90 3.43 -1.86 6.63
CA ARG A 90 2.36 -2.13 7.61
C ARG A 90 2.92 -2.61 8.94
N THR A 91 3.89 -3.54 8.90
CA THR A 91 4.59 -3.99 10.10
C THR A 91 5.32 -2.85 10.80
N LEU A 92 5.95 -1.94 10.05
CA LEU A 92 6.62 -0.77 10.63
C LEU A 92 5.63 0.14 11.39
N ASP A 93 4.43 0.35 10.84
CA ASP A 93 3.39 1.17 11.47
C ASP A 93 2.77 0.49 12.71
N GLU A 94 2.62 -0.84 12.66
CA GLU A 94 2.21 -1.64 13.82
C GLU A 94 3.26 -1.60 14.92
N MET A 95 4.55 -1.73 14.58
CA MET A 95 5.66 -1.58 15.52
C MET A 95 5.65 -0.21 16.18
N ASP A 96 5.45 0.87 15.42
CA ASP A 96 5.33 2.23 15.96
C ASP A 96 4.20 2.31 16.99
N THR A 97 3.04 1.69 16.71
CA THR A 97 1.90 1.64 17.63
C THR A 97 2.23 0.88 18.91
N VAL A 98 2.83 -0.30 18.80
CA VAL A 98 3.19 -1.14 19.95
C VAL A 98 4.27 -0.47 20.80
N ILE A 99 5.30 0.11 20.18
CA ILE A 99 6.38 0.82 20.89
C ILE A 99 5.79 1.99 21.69
N ASN A 100 4.91 2.79 21.09
CA ASN A 100 4.28 3.92 21.77
C ASN A 100 3.44 3.46 22.96
N LEU A 101 2.57 2.47 22.76
CA LEU A 101 1.71 1.92 23.81
C LEU A 101 2.54 1.39 24.99
N LEU A 102 3.53 0.55 24.72
CA LEU A 102 4.37 -0.03 25.77
C LEU A 102 5.23 1.04 26.45
N SER A 103 5.74 2.03 25.71
CA SER A 103 6.49 3.14 26.28
C SER A 103 5.64 3.93 27.28
N GLU A 104 4.39 4.24 26.92
CA GLU A 104 3.46 4.94 27.81
C GLU A 104 3.16 4.10 29.07
N ARG A 105 2.85 2.82 28.92
CA ARG A 105 2.60 1.92 30.06
C ARG A 105 3.79 1.80 31.01
N VAL A 106 5.01 1.70 30.46
CA VAL A 106 6.26 1.63 31.25
C VAL A 106 6.48 2.94 32.03
N VAL A 107 6.25 4.08 31.39
CA VAL A 107 6.39 5.39 32.01
C VAL A 107 5.37 5.58 33.13
N GLU A 108 4.10 5.24 32.90
CA GLU A 108 3.04 5.29 33.91
C GLU A 108 3.36 4.37 35.11
N TRP A 109 3.74 3.11 34.85
CA TRP A 109 4.09 2.17 35.92
C TRP A 109 5.27 2.69 36.77
N TYR A 110 6.28 3.26 36.11
CA TYR A 110 7.42 3.85 36.81
C TYR A 110 6.99 5.03 37.71
N GLN A 111 6.10 5.89 37.22
CA GLN A 111 5.57 7.02 37.98
C GLN A 111 4.76 6.59 39.20
N ILE A 112 3.98 5.51 39.11
CA ILE A 112 3.25 4.95 40.26
C ILE A 112 4.22 4.41 41.32
N ARG A 113 5.29 3.72 40.92
CA ARG A 113 6.28 3.15 41.85
C ARG A 113 7.15 4.22 42.52
N GLN A 114 7.37 5.35 41.85
CA GLN A 114 8.16 6.47 42.39
C GLN A 114 7.32 7.76 42.31
N PRO A 115 6.35 7.96 43.23
CA PRO A 115 5.43 9.11 43.20
C PRO A 115 6.05 10.51 43.36
N ALA A 116 7.38 10.64 43.35
CA ALA A 116 8.07 11.91 43.56
C ALA A 116 8.37 12.67 42.25
N PHE A 117 7.42 13.54 41.91
CA PHE A 117 7.55 14.88 41.29
C PHE A 117 8.93 15.28 40.70
N SER A 118 9.10 15.14 39.39
CA SER A 118 9.84 16.16 38.65
C SER A 118 9.06 16.52 37.40
N ARG A 119 8.64 17.79 37.31
CA ARG A 119 8.10 18.40 36.08
C ARG A 119 9.00 18.12 34.86
N LYS A 120 10.28 17.82 35.09
CA LYS A 120 11.27 17.39 34.09
C LYS A 120 10.85 16.12 33.36
N TYR A 121 10.21 15.16 34.02
CA TYR A 121 9.82 13.89 33.39
C TYR A 121 8.54 14.01 32.56
N GLN A 122 7.61 14.90 32.94
CA GLN A 122 6.39 15.16 32.15
C GLN A 122 6.67 15.71 30.74
N ARG A 123 7.82 16.38 30.55
CA ARG A 123 8.24 16.93 29.26
C ARG A 123 9.27 16.07 28.53
N THR A 124 9.74 14.98 29.15
CA THR A 124 10.73 14.11 28.52
C THR A 124 10.01 13.16 27.57
N PRO A 125 10.42 13.06 26.29
CA PRO A 125 9.91 12.05 25.37
C PRO A 125 9.96 10.63 25.96
N SER A 126 8.89 9.86 25.75
CA SER A 126 8.72 8.53 26.37
C SER A 126 9.88 7.58 26.07
N ASN A 127 10.44 7.62 24.85
CA ASN A 127 11.59 6.82 24.45
C ASN A 127 12.86 7.09 25.30
N LEU A 128 13.15 8.35 25.63
CA LEU A 128 14.27 8.71 26.50
C LEU A 128 14.02 8.30 27.95
N MET A 129 12.75 8.31 28.36
CA MET A 129 12.36 7.90 29.70
C MET A 129 12.47 6.38 29.87
N VAL A 130 12.02 5.59 28.89
CA VAL A 130 12.16 4.13 28.86
C VAL A 130 13.61 3.69 29.06
N ARG A 131 14.56 4.31 28.33
CA ARG A 131 15.98 4.01 28.49
C ARG A 131 16.49 4.27 29.91
N LYS A 132 16.14 5.42 30.50
CA LYS A 132 16.50 5.75 31.90
C LYS A 132 15.87 4.78 32.90
N ILE A 133 14.63 4.36 32.66
CA ILE A 133 13.91 3.40 33.51
C ILE A 133 14.64 2.06 33.47
N ARG A 134 15.01 1.58 32.29
CA ARG A 134 15.82 0.35 32.11
C ARG A 134 17.13 0.43 32.89
N GLU A 135 17.91 1.51 32.70
CA GLU A 135 19.22 1.66 33.34
C GLU A 135 19.14 1.66 34.88
N LYS A 136 18.06 2.22 35.45
CA LYS A 136 17.90 2.38 36.90
C LYS A 136 17.13 1.25 37.60
N ASN A 137 16.47 0.35 36.86
CA ASN A 137 15.63 -0.69 37.45
C ASN A 137 16.01 -2.06 36.90
N ARG A 138 16.42 -2.99 37.77
CA ARG A 138 16.80 -4.37 37.39
C ARG A 138 15.70 -5.43 37.65
N GLY A 139 14.43 -5.02 37.63
CA GLY A 139 13.28 -5.90 37.88
C GLY A 139 12.32 -5.95 36.69
N ALA A 140 11.08 -6.41 36.94
CA ALA A 140 10.05 -6.57 35.89
C ALA A 140 9.88 -5.33 34.99
N ILE A 141 9.81 -4.13 35.58
CA ILE A 141 9.71 -2.88 34.80
C ILE A 141 10.93 -2.62 33.90
N GLY A 142 12.13 -2.98 34.36
CA GLY A 142 13.36 -2.88 33.57
C GLY A 142 13.40 -3.87 32.41
N ASN A 143 12.88 -5.08 32.62
CA ASN A 143 12.74 -6.08 31.55
C ASN A 143 11.79 -5.59 30.46
N VAL A 144 10.62 -5.06 30.83
CA VAL A 144 9.66 -4.50 29.86
C VAL A 144 10.28 -3.30 29.13
N ALA A 145 10.96 -2.39 29.85
CA ALA A 145 11.68 -1.27 29.24
C ALA A 145 12.77 -1.74 28.25
N GLY A 146 13.47 -2.82 28.57
CA GLY A 146 14.43 -3.45 27.66
C GLY A 146 13.79 -4.03 26.40
N GLN A 147 12.63 -4.68 26.51
CA GLN A 147 11.88 -5.18 25.34
C GLN A 147 11.44 -4.03 24.42
N VAL A 148 10.99 -2.90 24.98
CA VAL A 148 10.64 -1.70 24.20
C VAL A 148 11.85 -1.13 23.45
N GLU A 149 13.03 -1.13 24.09
CA GLU A 149 14.27 -0.69 23.43
C GLU A 149 14.67 -1.64 22.29
N SER A 150 14.56 -2.96 22.48
CA SER A 150 14.78 -3.96 21.44
C SER A 150 13.82 -3.81 20.26
N LEU A 151 12.53 -3.58 20.52
CA LEU A 151 11.53 -3.30 19.47
C LEU A 151 11.88 -2.01 18.72
N SER A 152 12.33 -0.97 19.41
CA SER A 152 12.74 0.29 18.80
C SER A 152 13.97 0.14 17.90
N ALA A 153 14.92 -0.71 18.29
CA ALA A 153 16.07 -1.06 17.47
C ALA A 153 15.63 -1.83 16.21
N ALA A 154 14.83 -2.89 16.37
CA ALA A 154 14.30 -3.67 15.26
C ALA A 154 13.47 -2.80 14.28
N ARG A 155 12.68 -1.86 14.79
CA ARG A 155 11.93 -0.87 13.98
C ARG A 155 12.88 -0.04 13.13
N THR A 156 14.00 0.39 13.70
CA THR A 156 15.00 1.20 13.00
C THR A 156 15.68 0.39 11.88
N ASP A 157 15.98 -0.88 12.12
CA ASP A 157 16.51 -1.79 11.11
C ASP A 157 15.51 -2.04 9.99
N LEU A 158 14.25 -2.33 10.32
CA LEU A 158 13.18 -2.51 9.34
C LEU A 158 12.97 -1.24 8.50
N ALA A 159 13.00 -0.06 9.10
CA ALA A 159 12.87 1.21 8.37
C ALA A 159 14.01 1.41 7.33
N ARG A 160 15.24 0.98 7.65
CA ARG A 160 16.36 1.01 6.70
C ARG A 160 16.12 0.04 5.55
N GLU A 161 15.66 -1.16 5.83
CA GLU A 161 15.36 -2.17 4.80
C GLU A 161 14.19 -1.72 3.91
N VAL A 162 13.11 -1.19 4.50
CA VAL A 162 11.99 -0.56 3.76
C VAL A 162 12.52 0.51 2.80
N SER A 163 13.40 1.40 3.27
CA SER A 163 13.94 2.46 2.43
C SER A 163 14.81 1.90 1.29
N SER A 164 15.66 0.90 1.57
CA SER A 164 16.51 0.23 0.57
C SER A 164 15.67 -0.44 -0.52
N ARG A 165 14.67 -1.22 -0.11
CA ARG A 165 13.77 -1.94 -1.02
C ARG A 165 12.88 -0.98 -1.81
N ALA A 166 12.41 0.11 -1.20
CA ALA A 166 11.67 1.16 -1.89
C ALA A 166 12.49 1.83 -3.01
N ASN A 167 13.80 2.04 -2.82
CA ASN A 167 14.65 2.59 -3.89
C ASN A 167 14.74 1.66 -5.12
N ARG A 168 14.55 0.35 -4.93
CA ARG A 168 14.53 -0.65 -6.02
C ARG A 168 13.15 -0.75 -6.69
N VAL A 169 12.07 -0.73 -5.90
CA VAL A 169 10.69 -0.88 -6.39
C VAL A 169 10.14 0.42 -6.98
N LEU A 170 10.50 1.57 -6.40
CA LEU A 170 9.99 2.90 -6.71
C LEU A 170 11.15 3.89 -6.92
N PRO A 171 12.05 3.67 -7.90
CA PRO A 171 13.28 4.46 -8.03
C PRO A 171 13.00 5.95 -8.24
N ASN A 172 12.00 6.33 -9.05
CA ASN A 172 11.68 7.72 -9.34
C ASN A 172 10.97 8.39 -8.16
N THR A 173 10.00 7.72 -7.55
CA THR A 173 9.27 8.27 -6.40
C THR A 173 10.20 8.43 -5.20
N SER A 174 11.04 7.43 -4.93
CA SER A 174 12.03 7.48 -3.84
C SER A 174 13.08 8.56 -4.06
N ALA A 175 13.50 8.81 -5.30
CA ALA A 175 14.42 9.91 -5.61
C ALA A 175 13.81 11.30 -5.36
N LEU A 176 12.48 11.44 -5.36
CA LEU A 176 11.80 12.72 -5.08
C LEU A 176 11.53 12.95 -3.59
N ILE A 177 11.12 11.92 -2.83
CA ILE A 177 10.65 12.09 -1.44
C ILE A 177 11.36 11.22 -0.40
N GLY A 178 12.34 10.40 -0.82
CA GLY A 178 13.03 9.42 0.02
C GLY A 178 12.28 8.08 0.08
N GLY A 179 13.04 6.99 0.18
CA GLY A 179 12.50 5.63 0.12
C GLY A 179 11.43 5.33 1.17
N LEU A 180 11.63 5.74 2.42
CA LEU A 180 10.65 5.49 3.49
C LEU A 180 9.30 6.20 3.26
N VAL A 181 9.32 7.45 2.81
CA VAL A 181 8.08 8.22 2.53
C VAL A 181 7.41 7.69 1.26
N ALA A 182 8.19 7.30 0.24
CA ALA A 182 7.67 6.65 -0.97
C ALA A 182 6.98 5.32 -0.66
N ALA A 183 7.57 4.49 0.20
CA ALA A 183 6.99 3.22 0.63
C ALA A 183 5.66 3.43 1.38
N ARG A 184 5.61 4.41 2.30
CA ARG A 184 4.37 4.79 3.01
C ARG A 184 3.29 5.29 2.06
N LEU A 185 3.65 6.10 1.06
CA LEU A 185 2.73 6.59 0.05
C LEU A 185 2.13 5.44 -0.79
N MET A 186 2.98 4.49 -1.20
CA MET A 186 2.55 3.27 -1.90
C MET A 186 1.62 2.42 -1.03
N ALA A 187 1.94 2.28 0.26
CA ALA A 187 1.12 1.50 1.19
C ALA A 187 -0.27 2.13 1.40
N GLU A 188 -0.35 3.45 1.54
CA GLU A 188 -1.63 4.18 1.65
C GLU A 188 -2.51 4.06 0.39
N ALA A 189 -1.90 3.90 -0.78
CA ALA A 189 -2.59 3.65 -2.04
C ALA A 189 -3.01 2.18 -2.22
N GLY A 190 -2.43 1.25 -1.44
CA GLY A 190 -2.70 -0.18 -1.55
C GLY A 190 -1.78 -0.94 -2.52
N GLY A 191 -0.66 -0.35 -2.92
CA GLY A 191 0.31 -0.94 -3.86
C GLY A 191 0.75 0.04 -4.95
N LEU A 192 1.72 -0.38 -5.76
CA LEU A 192 2.31 0.44 -6.83
C LEU A 192 1.32 0.64 -8.00
N LEU A 193 0.62 -0.42 -8.42
CA LEU A 193 -0.37 -0.30 -9.50
C LEU A 193 -1.49 0.68 -9.11
N PRO A 194 -2.18 0.56 -7.95
CA PRO A 194 -3.12 1.56 -7.47
C PRO A 194 -2.53 2.97 -7.44
N LEU A 195 -1.33 3.14 -6.87
CA LEU A 195 -0.66 4.45 -6.78
C LEU A 195 -0.48 5.10 -8.16
N SER A 196 -0.08 4.33 -9.18
CA SER A 196 0.13 4.84 -10.54
C SER A 196 -1.14 5.37 -11.21
N ARG A 197 -2.31 4.87 -10.79
CA ARG A 197 -3.63 5.26 -11.30
C ARG A 197 -4.22 6.47 -10.59
N LEU A 198 -3.70 6.84 -9.41
CA LEU A 198 -4.25 7.96 -8.65
C LEU A 198 -3.98 9.32 -9.32
N PRO A 199 -4.95 10.25 -9.27
CA PRO A 199 -4.71 11.63 -9.67
C PRO A 199 -3.84 12.33 -8.63
N ALA A 200 -3.20 13.44 -9.04
CA ALA A 200 -2.34 14.24 -8.18
C ALA A 200 -3.09 14.80 -6.94
N SER A 201 -4.37 15.16 -7.09
CA SER A 201 -5.20 15.64 -5.99
C SER A 201 -5.38 14.59 -4.88
N THR A 202 -5.57 13.31 -5.24
CA THR A 202 -5.64 12.22 -4.26
C THR A 202 -4.29 11.99 -3.61
N ILE A 203 -3.21 11.91 -4.40
CA ILE A 203 -1.83 11.74 -3.87
C ILE A 203 -1.47 12.85 -2.87
N GLN A 204 -1.93 14.07 -3.12
CA GLN A 204 -1.69 15.21 -2.23
C GLN A 204 -2.20 14.95 -0.80
N VAL A 205 -3.35 14.28 -0.65
CA VAL A 205 -4.06 14.11 0.63
C VAL A 205 -4.06 12.66 1.15
N LEU A 206 -3.36 11.74 0.48
CA LEU A 206 -3.16 10.36 0.97
C LEU A 206 -2.57 10.35 2.38
N GLY A 207 -3.15 9.58 3.30
CA GLY A 207 -2.81 9.56 4.73
C GLY A 207 -3.49 10.64 5.58
N ALA A 208 -4.33 11.51 4.98
CA ALA A 208 -5.19 12.46 5.71
C ALA A 208 -6.69 12.12 5.55
N LYS A 209 -7.03 10.82 5.42
CA LYS A 209 -8.39 10.33 5.13
C LYS A 209 -9.43 10.88 6.12
N THR A 210 -9.13 10.85 7.41
CA THR A 210 -10.02 11.36 8.47
C THR A 210 -10.35 12.85 8.30
N ALA A 211 -9.34 13.69 8.08
CA ALA A 211 -9.52 15.13 7.84
C ALA A 211 -10.23 15.40 6.51
N LEU A 212 -9.95 14.61 5.47
CA LEU A 212 -10.60 14.73 4.17
C LEU A 212 -12.10 14.38 4.25
N PHE A 213 -12.46 13.29 4.91
CA PHE A 213 -13.87 12.91 5.08
C PHE A 213 -14.61 13.86 6.02
N ALA A 214 -13.93 14.43 7.02
CA ALA A 214 -14.48 15.52 7.83
C ALA A 214 -14.82 16.73 6.95
N HIS A 215 -13.91 17.17 6.07
CA HIS A 215 -14.19 18.24 5.11
C HIS A 215 -15.40 17.95 4.23
N ILE A 216 -15.49 16.75 3.65
CA ILE A 216 -16.60 16.36 2.77
C ILE A 216 -17.94 16.38 3.52
N ARG A 217 -17.96 15.94 4.78
CA ARG A 217 -19.18 15.84 5.58
C ARG A 217 -19.61 17.15 6.23
N THR A 218 -18.65 17.98 6.67
CA THR A 218 -18.92 19.16 7.51
C THR A 218 -18.49 20.47 6.87
N HIS A 219 -18.03 20.46 5.61
CA HIS A 219 -17.49 21.61 4.87
C HIS A 219 -16.38 22.39 5.61
N THR A 220 -15.73 21.76 6.59
CA THR A 220 -14.54 22.31 7.28
C THR A 220 -13.36 22.45 6.31
N PRO A 221 -12.34 23.29 6.53
CA PRO A 221 -11.24 23.46 5.57
C PRO A 221 -10.55 22.15 5.19
N SER A 222 -10.31 21.93 3.90
CA SER A 222 -9.71 20.69 3.40
C SER A 222 -8.23 20.54 3.82
N PRO A 223 -7.75 19.29 4.03
CA PRO A 223 -6.35 19.06 4.33
C PRO A 223 -5.47 19.46 3.15
N LYS A 224 -4.40 20.21 3.42
CA LYS A 224 -3.47 20.69 2.38
C LYS A 224 -2.49 19.62 1.92
N HIS A 225 -2.26 18.59 2.74
CA HIS A 225 -1.26 17.55 2.54
C HIS A 225 -1.56 16.34 3.44
N GLY A 226 -1.17 15.15 3.02
CA GLY A 226 -1.14 13.94 3.84
C GLY A 226 0.29 13.46 4.13
N VAL A 227 0.63 12.20 3.81
CA VAL A 227 1.96 11.59 4.07
C VAL A 227 3.10 12.42 3.48
N ILE A 228 2.87 13.06 2.32
CA ILE A 228 3.87 13.90 1.64
C ILE A 228 4.30 15.15 2.45
N PHE A 229 3.61 15.46 3.55
CA PHE A 229 4.05 16.49 4.50
C PHE A 229 5.41 16.19 5.13
N GLN A 230 5.78 14.90 5.24
CA GLN A 230 7.07 14.47 5.79
C GLN A 230 8.27 14.91 4.90
N HIS A 231 8.02 15.25 3.63
CA HIS A 231 9.07 15.74 2.74
C HIS A 231 9.55 17.13 3.16
N ARG A 232 10.88 17.32 3.25
CA ARG A 232 11.55 18.54 3.77
C ARG A 232 11.00 19.83 3.17
N ARG A 233 10.76 19.87 1.85
CA ARG A 233 10.26 21.08 1.16
C ARG A 233 8.83 21.44 1.57
N VAL A 234 7.99 20.46 1.90
CA VAL A 234 6.61 20.70 2.35
C VAL A 234 6.58 21.05 3.84
N HIS A 235 7.31 20.29 4.67
CA HIS A 235 7.38 20.52 6.10
C HIS A 235 7.88 21.93 6.44
N ASN A 236 8.99 22.34 5.80
CA ASN A 236 9.64 23.63 6.07
C ASN A 236 8.98 24.80 5.34
N ALA A 237 8.03 24.56 4.43
CA ALA A 237 7.35 25.62 3.72
C ALA A 237 6.44 26.45 4.66
N PRO A 238 6.47 27.79 4.58
CA PRO A 238 5.52 28.67 5.26
C PRO A 238 4.06 28.30 4.94
N ARG A 239 3.15 28.51 5.90
CA ARG A 239 1.73 28.13 5.78
C ARG A 239 1.04 28.69 4.51
N ALA A 240 1.46 29.85 4.04
CA ALA A 240 0.93 30.51 2.84
C ALA A 240 1.26 29.74 1.55
N VAL A 241 2.51 29.28 1.39
CA VAL A 241 2.98 28.62 0.16
C VAL A 241 2.94 27.09 0.24
N ARG A 242 2.81 26.51 1.44
CA ARG A 242 2.83 25.06 1.66
C ARG A 242 1.83 24.29 0.80
N GLY A 243 0.61 24.80 0.64
CA GLY A 243 -0.41 24.16 -0.21
C GLY A 243 0.00 24.12 -1.69
N ARG A 244 0.67 25.17 -2.18
CA ARG A 244 1.20 25.24 -3.55
C ARG A 244 2.33 24.22 -3.74
N VAL A 245 3.30 24.20 -2.82
CA VAL A 245 4.42 23.23 -2.84
C VAL A 245 3.89 21.80 -2.81
N SER A 246 2.93 21.51 -1.93
CA SER A 246 2.32 20.19 -1.83
C SER A 246 1.63 19.75 -3.11
N ARG A 247 0.91 20.65 -3.79
CA ARG A 247 0.23 20.37 -5.06
C ARG A 247 1.23 20.08 -6.19
N VAL A 248 2.29 20.88 -6.29
CA VAL A 248 3.35 20.67 -7.30
C VAL A 248 4.07 19.35 -7.05
N LEU A 249 4.43 19.05 -5.79
CA LEU A 249 5.04 17.79 -5.41
C LEU A 249 4.15 16.60 -5.78
N ALA A 250 2.86 16.63 -5.41
CA ALA A 250 1.92 15.56 -5.73
C ALA A 250 1.76 15.36 -7.25
N GLY A 251 1.78 16.44 -8.04
CA GLY A 251 1.78 16.36 -9.50
C GLY A 251 3.01 15.64 -10.06
N LYS A 252 4.19 15.86 -9.47
CA LYS A 252 5.41 15.13 -9.85
C LYS A 252 5.41 13.69 -9.37
N LEU A 253 4.92 13.43 -8.16
CA LEU A 253 4.78 12.06 -7.64
C LEU A 253 3.82 11.22 -8.48
N ALA A 254 2.73 11.79 -8.99
CA ALA A 254 1.82 11.08 -9.89
C ALA A 254 2.53 10.59 -11.18
N ILE A 255 3.42 11.42 -11.74
CA ILE A 255 4.21 11.04 -12.91
C ILE A 255 5.28 10.01 -12.51
N ALA A 256 5.98 10.22 -11.40
CA ALA A 256 7.00 9.31 -10.89
C ALA A 256 6.44 7.90 -10.64
N ALA A 257 5.26 7.80 -10.02
CA ALA A 257 4.60 6.52 -9.77
C ALA A 257 4.24 5.77 -11.06
N ARG A 258 3.84 6.50 -12.13
CA ARG A 258 3.62 5.88 -13.46
C ARG A 258 4.92 5.41 -14.08
N LEU A 259 5.99 6.18 -13.98
CA LEU A 259 7.31 5.75 -14.47
C LEU A 259 7.80 4.52 -13.71
N ASP A 260 7.63 4.48 -12.39
CA ASP A 260 8.00 3.34 -11.56
C ASP A 260 7.20 2.08 -11.92
N HIS A 261 5.89 2.20 -12.12
CA HIS A 261 5.06 1.04 -12.48
C HIS A 261 5.31 0.54 -13.91
N TYR A 262 5.31 1.44 -14.91
CA TYR A 262 5.34 1.04 -16.33
C TYR A 262 6.74 0.89 -16.91
N ARG A 263 7.75 1.57 -16.36
CA ARG A 263 9.15 1.46 -16.82
C ARG A 263 10.05 0.75 -15.82
N GLY A 264 9.83 0.94 -14.51
CA GLY A 264 10.63 0.31 -13.46
C GLY A 264 12.10 0.76 -13.38
N VAL A 265 12.48 1.81 -14.12
CA VAL A 265 13.84 2.34 -14.15
C VAL A 265 13.87 3.82 -13.77
N LEU A 266 14.99 4.25 -13.20
CA LEU A 266 15.22 5.65 -12.86
C LEU A 266 15.27 6.50 -14.14
N VAL A 267 14.61 7.66 -14.13
CA VAL A 267 14.59 8.62 -15.25
C VAL A 267 15.20 9.95 -14.79
N PRO A 268 16.53 10.15 -14.93
CA PRO A 268 17.23 11.32 -14.42
C PRO A 268 16.68 12.65 -14.96
N GLU A 269 16.40 12.73 -16.26
CA GLU A 269 15.88 13.95 -16.90
C GLU A 269 14.56 14.42 -16.29
N PHE A 270 13.67 13.47 -15.97
CA PHE A 270 12.41 13.76 -15.30
C PHE A 270 12.67 14.28 -13.89
N LEU A 271 13.58 13.66 -13.14
CA LEU A 271 13.88 14.02 -11.76
C LEU A 271 14.44 15.44 -11.65
N GLU A 272 15.37 15.82 -12.53
CA GLU A 272 15.93 17.17 -12.53
C GLU A 272 14.86 18.22 -12.82
N ARG A 273 14.02 18.00 -13.85
CA ARG A 273 12.89 18.88 -14.15
C ARG A 273 11.85 18.91 -13.01
N ALA A 274 11.63 17.80 -12.34
CA ALA A 274 10.68 17.69 -11.24
C ALA A 274 11.18 18.45 -10.00
N LYS A 275 12.43 18.24 -9.60
CA LYS A 275 13.07 18.94 -8.48
C LYS A 275 13.09 20.45 -8.70
N ALA A 276 13.48 20.90 -9.90
CA ALA A 276 13.48 22.33 -10.24
C ALA A 276 12.09 22.97 -10.06
N LYS A 277 11.01 22.30 -10.51
CA LYS A 277 9.64 22.80 -10.31
C LYS A 277 9.20 22.79 -8.85
N ILE A 278 9.58 21.78 -8.07
CA ILE A 278 9.27 21.71 -6.64
C ILE A 278 9.97 22.85 -5.88
N ASP A 279 11.22 23.16 -6.26
CA ASP A 279 12.01 24.22 -5.64
C ASP A 279 11.50 25.62 -6.01
N ALA A 280 11.10 25.83 -7.28
CA ALA A 280 10.45 27.07 -7.73
C ALA A 280 9.14 27.35 -6.95
N ALA A 281 8.32 26.33 -6.71
CA ALA A 281 7.05 26.47 -6.00
C ALA A 281 7.18 27.02 -4.57
N GLY A 282 8.36 26.86 -3.94
CA GLY A 282 8.64 27.37 -2.60
C GLY A 282 9.18 28.80 -2.56
N THR A 283 9.63 29.35 -3.70
CA THR A 283 10.31 30.65 -3.79
C THR A 283 9.42 31.77 -4.35
N GLU A 284 8.48 31.44 -5.24
CA GLU A 284 7.51 32.36 -5.89
C GLU A 284 6.43 32.98 -4.95
N GLY A 285 6.73 33.13 -3.66
CA GLY A 285 5.83 33.77 -2.68
C GLY A 285 6.53 34.76 -1.76
N LYS A 286 7.73 35.22 -2.14
CA LYS A 286 8.53 36.23 -1.41
C LYS A 286 8.52 37.63 -2.04
N THR A 287 7.78 37.83 -3.13
CA THR A 287 7.44 39.14 -3.71
C THR A 287 6.04 39.53 -3.29
#